data_AF-A0A524EIR6-F1
#
_entry.id   AF-A0A524EIR6-F1
#
_cell.length_a   1.000
_cell.length_b   1.000
_cell.length_c   1.000
_cell.angle_alpha   90.00
_cell.angle_beta   90.00
_cell.angle_gamma   90.00
#
_symmetry.space_group_name_H-M   'P 1'
#
loop_
_entity.id
_entity.type
_entity.pdbx_description
1 polymer ?
#
loop_
_entity_poly.entity_id
_entity_poly.type
_entity_poly.pdbx_seq_one_letter_code
_entity_poly.pdbx_strand_id
1 'polypeptide(L)'
;MVAIMNRELAMVIIPIFRLVSILLALNGVPLGFLGRASVKLETSLHRQNLRWYSDFLKVVFKGFLAWLPSINRYGKALELNQSEDMTEFPREPIEEYVKQTLGDDEIGAHTYDHIERVLTLALDMAGEMRVNIRVLGASALLHDIGRPFEKQVEKSHSVLSGEMSVEILRNLGYYDSEIDSVIQAIRTHRFSEGLEPVNVEGEILSDADKLDAMGAIGVFRAIAQASVDNRGIEGFLQHAHEKLLRLRDLMYTEIGQQMAQERHKVLEEFVNQLEKEMGLVS
;
A
#
# COMPACT_ATOMS: atom_id res chain seq x y z
N MET A 1 -8.00 -17.38 46.77
CA MET A 1 -7.63 -17.90 45.43
C MET A 1 -7.77 -16.86 44.33
N VAL A 2 -8.94 -16.24 44.12
CA VAL A 2 -9.16 -15.26 43.02
C VAL A 2 -8.24 -14.03 43.08
N ALA A 3 -7.98 -13.47 44.27
CA ALA A 3 -7.08 -12.32 44.43
C ALA A 3 -5.59 -12.61 44.16
N ILE A 4 -5.15 -13.87 44.34
CA ILE A 4 -3.76 -14.30 44.09
C ILE A 4 -3.58 -14.56 42.59
N MET A 5 -4.56 -15.18 41.95
CA MET A 5 -4.60 -15.42 40.50
C MET A 5 -4.54 -14.11 39.69
N ASN A 6 -5.15 -13.03 40.22
CA ASN A 6 -5.11 -11.70 39.61
C ASN A 6 -3.74 -11.00 39.71
N ARG A 7 -2.93 -11.30 40.75
CA ARG A 7 -1.56 -10.76 40.84
C ARG A 7 -0.62 -11.46 39.86
N GLU A 8 -0.73 -12.77 39.73
CA GLU A 8 0.03 -13.57 38.77
C GLU A 8 -0.27 -13.16 37.32
N LEU A 9 -1.56 -12.99 36.97
CA LEU A 9 -1.98 -12.50 35.65
C LEU A 9 -1.49 -11.08 35.36
N ALA A 10 -1.55 -10.17 36.34
CA ALA A 10 -1.02 -8.81 36.19
C ALA A 10 0.51 -8.80 36.00
N MET A 11 1.23 -9.72 36.66
CA MET A 11 2.69 -9.86 36.49
C MET A 11 3.09 -10.36 35.10
N VAL A 12 2.22 -11.06 34.37
CA VAL A 12 2.51 -11.55 33.01
C VAL A 12 2.00 -10.59 31.93
N ILE A 13 0.82 -10.00 32.12
CA ILE A 13 0.16 -9.16 31.11
C ILE A 13 0.81 -7.78 31.00
N ILE A 14 1.21 -7.16 32.12
CA ILE A 14 1.80 -5.82 32.13
C ILE A 14 3.16 -5.79 31.37
N PRO A 15 4.07 -6.77 31.55
CA PRO A 15 5.29 -6.86 30.75
C PRO A 15 5.04 -7.07 29.26
N ILE A 16 4.06 -7.92 28.89
CA ILE A 16 3.71 -8.17 27.48
C ILE A 16 3.17 -6.89 26.84
N PHE A 17 2.29 -6.17 27.53
CA PHE A 17 1.77 -4.88 27.04
C PHE A 17 2.87 -3.83 26.90
N ARG A 18 3.83 -3.78 27.84
CA ARG A 18 5.01 -2.90 27.74
C ARG A 18 5.90 -3.29 26.58
N LEU A 19 6.14 -4.58 26.37
CA LEU A 19 6.95 -5.09 25.26
C LEU A 19 6.32 -4.76 23.91
N VAL A 20 5.00 -4.98 23.76
CA VAL A 20 4.25 -4.62 22.55
C VAL A 20 4.23 -3.10 22.34
N SER A 21 4.06 -2.30 23.40
CA SER A 21 4.10 -0.83 23.28
C SER A 21 5.49 -0.32 22.89
N ILE A 22 6.57 -0.94 23.39
CA ILE A 22 7.96 -0.63 23.02
C ILE A 22 8.19 -1.01 21.56
N LEU A 23 7.75 -2.19 21.13
CA LEU A 23 7.87 -2.65 19.74
C LEU A 23 7.09 -1.73 18.78
N LEU A 24 5.89 -1.29 19.15
CA LEU A 24 5.10 -0.34 18.36
C LEU A 24 5.75 1.05 18.31
N ALA A 25 6.35 1.51 19.41
CA ALA A 25 7.07 2.78 19.46
C ALA A 25 8.37 2.77 18.62
N LEU A 26 9.10 1.65 18.61
CA LEU A 26 10.29 1.46 17.77
C LEU A 26 9.96 1.43 16.27
N ASN A 27 8.70 1.17 15.91
CA ASN A 27 8.20 1.18 14.53
C ASN A 27 7.34 2.41 14.20
N GLY A 28 7.52 3.52 14.93
CA GLY A 28 6.93 4.82 14.56
C GLY A 28 5.43 4.99 14.82
N VAL A 29 4.78 4.09 15.55
CA VAL A 29 3.34 4.21 15.86
C VAL A 29 3.11 5.29 16.93
N PRO A 30 2.23 6.30 16.71
CA PRO A 30 2.00 7.38 17.66
C PRO A 30 1.46 6.87 19.01
N LEU A 31 2.19 7.14 20.09
CA LEU A 31 1.89 6.73 21.48
C LEU A 31 0.57 7.28 22.04
N GLY A 32 -0.06 8.26 21.38
CA GLY A 32 -1.30 8.92 21.84
C GLY A 32 -2.53 8.01 21.91
N PHE A 33 -2.54 6.89 21.18
CA PHE A 33 -3.62 5.90 21.22
C PHE A 33 -3.45 4.91 22.40
N LEU A 34 -2.21 4.62 22.79
CA LEU A 34 -1.88 3.70 23.88
C LEU A 34 -2.06 4.32 25.28
N GLY A 35 -1.83 5.63 25.42
CA GLY A 35 -1.99 6.34 26.70
C GLY A 35 -3.43 6.36 27.25
N ARG A 36 -4.45 6.32 26.38
CA ARG A 36 -5.87 6.22 26.80
C ARG A 36 -6.30 4.78 27.10
N ALA A 37 -5.65 3.80 26.49
CA ALA A 37 -5.90 2.37 26.73
C ALA A 37 -5.29 1.90 28.07
N SER A 38 -4.07 2.36 28.40
CA SER A 38 -3.38 2.03 29.65
C SER A 38 -4.13 2.52 30.90
N VAL A 39 -4.63 3.77 30.88
CA VAL A 39 -5.42 4.35 31.98
C VAL A 39 -6.78 3.66 32.16
N LYS A 40 -7.40 3.21 31.06
CA LYS A 40 -8.65 2.41 31.10
C LYS A 40 -8.42 0.97 31.60
N LEU A 41 -7.25 0.38 31.32
CA LEU A 41 -6.86 -0.94 31.79
C LEU A 41 -6.70 -0.99 33.32
N GLU A 42 -6.04 0.00 33.92
CA GLU A 42 -5.90 0.12 35.38
C GLU A 42 -7.26 0.30 36.08
N THR A 43 -8.16 1.10 35.50
CA THR A 43 -9.50 1.33 36.07
C THR A 43 -10.46 0.15 35.88
N SER A 44 -10.31 -0.64 34.82
CA SER A 44 -11.15 -1.82 34.54
C SER A 44 -10.76 -3.05 35.37
N LEU A 45 -9.47 -3.22 35.67
CA LEU A 45 -8.97 -4.22 36.63
C LEU A 45 -9.57 -4.03 38.02
N HIS A 46 -9.96 -2.81 38.39
CA HIS A 46 -10.61 -2.51 39.66
C HIS A 46 -12.12 -2.86 39.69
N ARG A 47 -12.78 -3.00 38.53
CA ARG A 47 -14.26 -3.21 38.43
C ARG A 47 -14.69 -4.63 38.06
N GLN A 48 -13.77 -5.61 38.05
CA GLN A 48 -14.06 -7.04 37.82
C GLN A 48 -14.84 -7.37 36.53
N ASN A 49 -14.83 -6.52 35.49
CA ASN A 49 -15.63 -6.75 34.28
C ASN A 49 -14.84 -7.54 33.22
N LEU A 50 -14.65 -8.83 33.49
CA LEU A 50 -13.85 -9.77 32.67
C LEU A 50 -14.37 -9.96 31.24
N ARG A 51 -15.65 -9.68 30.98
CA ARG A 51 -16.28 -9.87 29.67
C ARG A 51 -15.78 -8.87 28.62
N TRP A 52 -15.66 -7.60 29.01
CA TRP A 52 -15.11 -6.55 28.13
C TRP A 52 -13.63 -6.81 27.81
N TYR A 53 -12.87 -7.33 28.77
CA TYR A 53 -11.47 -7.71 28.57
C TYR A 53 -11.31 -8.84 27.54
N SER A 54 -12.17 -9.87 27.62
CA SER A 54 -12.20 -10.95 26.64
C SER A 54 -12.50 -10.45 25.23
N ASP A 55 -13.48 -9.56 25.08
CA ASP A 55 -13.90 -9.06 23.77
C ASP A 55 -12.87 -8.09 23.19
N PHE A 56 -12.25 -7.24 24.01
CA PHE A 56 -11.15 -6.37 23.60
C PHE A 56 -9.92 -7.17 23.16
N LEU A 57 -9.51 -8.18 23.95
CA LEU A 57 -8.40 -9.05 23.57
C LEU A 57 -8.70 -9.82 22.28
N LYS A 58 -9.92 -10.29 22.06
CA LYS A 58 -10.29 -10.96 20.80
C LYS A 58 -10.14 -10.02 19.61
N VAL A 59 -10.55 -8.75 19.72
CA VAL A 59 -10.42 -7.77 18.63
C VAL A 59 -8.96 -7.44 18.35
N VAL A 60 -8.18 -7.14 19.40
CA VAL A 60 -6.75 -6.81 19.26
C VAL A 60 -5.96 -8.01 18.74
N PHE A 61 -6.21 -9.21 19.28
CA PHE A 61 -5.51 -10.42 18.88
C PHE A 61 -5.92 -10.87 17.48
N LYS A 62 -7.19 -10.72 17.08
CA LYS A 62 -7.63 -11.00 15.70
C LYS A 62 -7.02 -10.01 14.71
N GLY A 63 -6.91 -8.72 15.07
CA GLY A 63 -6.20 -7.72 14.27
C GLY A 63 -4.70 -8.01 14.16
N PHE A 64 -4.07 -8.40 15.27
CA PHE A 64 -2.65 -8.78 15.31
C PHE A 64 -2.36 -10.07 14.52
N LEU A 65 -3.19 -11.11 14.66
CA LEU A 65 -3.10 -12.36 13.89
C LEU A 65 -3.36 -12.13 12.40
N ALA A 66 -4.26 -11.22 12.03
CA ALA A 66 -4.49 -10.85 10.63
C ALA A 66 -3.33 -10.03 10.04
N TRP A 67 -2.59 -9.30 10.88
CA TRP A 67 -1.42 -8.51 10.50
C TRP A 67 -0.11 -9.34 10.48
N LEU A 68 -0.03 -10.43 11.25
CA LEU A 68 1.13 -11.32 11.35
C LEU A 68 1.66 -11.86 10.00
N PRO A 69 0.82 -12.30 9.04
CA PRO A 69 1.27 -12.66 7.70
C PRO A 69 1.94 -11.50 6.94
N SER A 70 1.55 -10.26 7.22
CA SER A 70 2.20 -9.08 6.64
C SER A 70 3.56 -8.83 7.28
N ILE A 71 3.70 -8.95 8.61
CA ILE A 71 5.03 -8.90 9.27
C ILE A 71 5.96 -9.99 8.73
N ASN A 72 5.45 -11.21 8.57
CA ASN A 72 6.24 -12.34 8.08
C ASN A 72 6.62 -12.15 6.59
N ARG A 73 5.78 -11.49 5.79
CA ARG A 73 6.12 -11.05 4.43
C ARG A 73 7.18 -9.95 4.42
N TYR A 74 7.04 -8.92 5.26
CA TYR A 74 8.06 -7.88 5.43
C TYR A 74 9.40 -8.46 5.95
N GLY A 75 9.36 -9.39 6.88
CA GLY A 75 10.52 -10.11 7.41
C GLY A 75 11.17 -11.00 6.35
N LYS A 76 10.38 -11.72 5.54
CA LYS A 76 10.89 -12.52 4.42
C LYS A 76 11.44 -11.65 3.29
N ALA A 77 10.85 -10.49 3.01
CA ALA A 77 11.41 -9.50 2.09
C ALA A 77 12.73 -8.92 2.62
N LEU A 78 12.87 -8.75 3.94
CA LEU A 78 14.13 -8.37 4.59
C LEU A 78 15.17 -9.50 4.63
N GLU A 79 14.76 -10.76 4.76
CA GLU A 79 15.65 -11.93 4.79
C GLU A 79 16.09 -12.36 3.38
N LEU A 80 15.24 -12.20 2.37
CA LEU A 80 15.60 -12.36 0.95
C LEU A 80 16.63 -11.32 0.48
N ASN A 81 16.79 -10.21 1.22
CA ASN A 81 17.88 -9.24 1.02
C ASN A 81 19.24 -9.72 1.56
N GLN A 82 19.35 -10.86 2.24
CA GLN A 82 20.59 -11.31 2.89
C GLN A 82 21.22 -12.59 2.30
N SER A 83 20.62 -13.23 1.29
CA SER A 83 21.24 -14.39 0.64
C SER A 83 21.87 -14.02 -0.71
N GLU A 84 23.20 -14.03 -0.71
CA GLU A 84 24.18 -13.88 -1.79
C GLU A 84 23.72 -14.34 -3.20
N ASP A 85 23.32 -13.36 -4.04
CA ASP A 85 23.76 -13.11 -5.44
C ASP A 85 22.70 -12.25 -6.16
N MET A 86 22.57 -10.98 -5.75
CA MET A 86 21.59 -10.02 -6.29
C MET A 86 22.20 -8.63 -6.34
N THR A 87 22.33 -8.09 -7.54
CA THR A 87 22.65 -6.69 -7.83
C THR A 87 21.67 -5.77 -7.07
N GLU A 88 22.17 -5.06 -6.08
CA GLU A 88 21.43 -4.24 -5.12
C GLU A 88 20.59 -3.17 -5.85
N PHE A 89 19.27 -3.22 -5.71
CA PHE A 89 18.38 -2.16 -6.19
C PHE A 89 18.67 -0.88 -5.39
N PRO A 90 19.20 0.20 -6.03
CA PRO A 90 19.57 1.43 -5.32
C PRO A 90 18.31 2.25 -4.99
N ARG A 91 17.56 1.80 -3.99
CA ARG A 91 16.29 2.41 -3.56
C ARG A 91 16.49 3.86 -3.10
N GLU A 92 17.40 4.09 -2.17
CA GLU A 92 17.53 5.38 -1.48
C GLU A 92 17.78 6.56 -2.43
N PRO A 93 18.73 6.50 -3.40
CA PRO A 93 18.95 7.63 -4.30
C PRO A 93 17.76 7.92 -5.21
N ILE A 94 17.04 6.89 -5.66
CA ILE A 94 15.85 7.04 -6.50
C ILE A 94 14.70 7.63 -5.67
N GLU A 95 14.52 7.13 -4.45
CA GLU A 95 13.49 7.60 -3.53
C GLU A 95 13.66 9.09 -3.18
N GLU A 96 14.89 9.50 -2.90
CA GLU A 96 15.23 10.89 -2.62
C GLU A 96 14.91 11.78 -3.83
N TYR A 97 15.27 11.35 -5.05
CA TYR A 97 14.93 12.07 -6.27
C TYR A 97 13.42 12.19 -6.48
N VAL A 98 12.66 11.12 -6.24
CA VAL A 98 11.19 11.14 -6.33
C VAL A 98 10.59 12.14 -5.34
N LYS A 99 11.03 12.11 -4.07
CA LYS A 99 10.54 13.04 -3.04
C LYS A 99 10.82 14.49 -3.39
N GLN A 100 12.03 14.79 -3.87
CA GLN A 100 12.41 16.13 -4.32
C GLN A 100 11.59 16.59 -5.53
N THR A 101 11.26 15.67 -6.45
CA THR A 101 10.51 15.99 -7.67
C THR A 101 9.03 16.23 -7.40
N LEU A 102 8.42 15.43 -6.53
CA LEU A 102 7.00 15.52 -6.23
C LEU A 102 6.66 16.62 -5.22
N GLY A 103 7.60 17.01 -4.36
CA GLY A 103 7.40 18.02 -3.33
C GLY A 103 6.53 17.54 -2.15
N ASP A 104 6.48 18.36 -1.09
CA ASP A 104 5.67 18.11 0.10
C ASP A 104 4.21 18.54 -0.12
N ASP A 105 3.38 17.68 -0.72
CA ASP A 105 1.95 17.95 -0.85
C ASP A 105 1.23 17.60 0.47
N GLU A 106 1.00 18.56 1.38
CA GLU A 106 0.39 18.34 2.71
C GLU A 106 -1.06 17.78 2.73
N ILE A 107 -1.72 17.58 1.58
CA ILE A 107 -3.14 17.18 1.53
C ILE A 107 -3.30 15.70 1.14
N GLY A 108 -3.20 14.83 2.13
CA GLY A 108 -4.10 13.68 2.38
C GLY A 108 -4.18 12.52 1.38
N ALA A 109 -3.48 12.56 0.25
CA ALA A 109 -3.37 11.45 -0.72
C ALA A 109 -2.01 11.50 -1.41
N HIS A 110 -0.94 11.64 -0.63
CA HIS A 110 0.43 11.90 -1.08
C HIS A 110 0.83 11.00 -2.26
N THR A 111 1.27 11.62 -3.35
CA THR A 111 1.77 10.94 -4.57
C THR A 111 2.90 9.97 -4.21
N TYR A 112 3.75 10.34 -3.23
CA TYR A 112 4.80 9.47 -2.72
C TYR A 112 4.26 8.25 -1.96
N ASP A 113 3.27 8.41 -1.07
CA ASP A 113 2.68 7.26 -0.35
C ASP A 113 2.08 6.24 -1.32
N HIS A 114 1.49 6.73 -2.42
CA HIS A 114 1.02 5.85 -3.50
C HIS A 114 2.19 5.08 -4.12
N ILE A 115 3.27 5.77 -4.50
CA ILE A 115 4.47 5.15 -5.06
C ILE A 115 5.07 4.10 -4.10
N GLU A 116 5.16 4.40 -2.80
CA GLU A 116 5.69 3.46 -1.80
C GLU A 116 4.83 2.20 -1.68
N ARG A 117 3.50 2.34 -1.67
CA ARG A 117 2.60 1.19 -1.65
C ARG A 117 2.68 0.38 -2.93
N VAL A 118 2.79 1.03 -4.09
CA VAL A 118 2.99 0.35 -5.38
C VAL A 118 4.31 -0.43 -5.40
N LEU A 119 5.41 0.18 -4.95
CA LEU A 119 6.70 -0.52 -4.81
C LEU A 119 6.55 -1.75 -3.90
N THR A 120 5.92 -1.59 -2.74
CA THR A 120 5.70 -2.70 -1.81
C THR A 120 4.91 -3.83 -2.46
N LEU A 121 3.80 -3.51 -3.14
CA LEU A 121 2.98 -4.51 -3.83
C LEU A 121 3.74 -5.20 -4.98
N ALA A 122 4.52 -4.44 -5.74
CA ALA A 122 5.32 -4.97 -6.82
C ALA A 122 6.37 -5.96 -6.31
N LEU A 123 7.10 -5.60 -5.25
CA LEU A 123 8.11 -6.48 -4.63
C LEU A 123 7.47 -7.72 -3.98
N ASP A 124 6.31 -7.56 -3.34
CA ASP A 124 5.54 -8.69 -2.78
C ASP A 124 5.11 -9.68 -3.87
N MET A 125 4.66 -9.18 -5.03
CA MET A 125 4.27 -10.01 -6.17
C MET A 125 5.47 -10.65 -6.86
N ALA A 126 6.62 -9.96 -6.90
CA ALA A 126 7.84 -10.48 -7.50
C ALA A 126 8.27 -11.81 -6.87
N GLY A 127 8.06 -12.01 -5.55
CA GLY A 127 8.10 -13.31 -4.88
C GLY A 127 9.21 -14.26 -5.38
N GLU A 128 8.79 -15.40 -5.94
CA GLU A 128 9.68 -16.38 -6.59
C GLU A 128 9.72 -16.26 -8.12
N MET A 129 9.09 -15.22 -8.69
CA MET A 129 9.11 -14.95 -10.12
C MET A 129 10.53 -14.55 -10.55
N ARG A 130 10.94 -14.99 -11.74
CA ARG A 130 12.22 -14.58 -12.32
C ARG A 130 12.10 -13.17 -12.89
N VAL A 131 12.37 -12.16 -12.06
CA VAL A 131 12.20 -10.73 -12.37
C VAL A 131 13.50 -9.98 -12.06
N ASN A 132 13.86 -9.00 -12.87
CA ASN A 132 14.93 -8.07 -12.53
C ASN A 132 14.42 -7.06 -11.50
N ILE A 133 14.77 -7.27 -10.23
CA ILE A 133 14.35 -6.41 -9.11
C ILE A 133 14.85 -4.96 -9.26
N ARG A 134 16.00 -4.73 -9.90
CA ARG A 134 16.48 -3.36 -10.18
C ARG A 134 15.54 -2.65 -11.13
N VAL A 135 15.16 -3.30 -12.22
CA VAL A 135 14.22 -2.75 -13.21
C VAL A 135 12.83 -2.57 -12.58
N LEU A 136 12.31 -3.59 -11.89
CA LEU A 136 11.00 -3.51 -11.25
C LEU A 136 10.95 -2.40 -10.19
N GLY A 137 11.90 -2.38 -9.26
CA GLY A 137 11.94 -1.40 -8.18
C GLY A 137 12.10 0.04 -8.70
N ALA A 138 12.99 0.24 -9.70
CA ALA A 138 13.16 1.54 -10.33
C ALA A 138 11.88 1.98 -11.05
N SER A 139 11.26 1.09 -11.83
CA SER A 139 10.03 1.39 -12.54
C SER A 139 8.89 1.76 -11.58
N ALA A 140 8.74 1.05 -10.46
CA ALA A 140 7.73 1.35 -9.45
C ALA A 140 7.96 2.70 -8.75
N LEU A 141 9.19 3.04 -8.39
CA LEU A 141 9.49 4.35 -7.79
C LEU A 141 9.28 5.51 -8.75
N LEU A 142 9.60 5.32 -10.03
CA LEU A 142 9.68 6.41 -11.00
C LEU A 142 8.41 6.58 -11.85
N HIS A 143 7.45 5.65 -11.84
CA HIS A 143 6.35 5.62 -12.81
C HIS A 143 5.46 6.88 -12.87
N ASP A 144 5.43 7.66 -11.79
CA ASP A 144 4.52 8.79 -11.61
C ASP A 144 5.21 10.15 -11.38
N ILE A 145 6.54 10.23 -11.50
CA ILE A 145 7.31 11.48 -11.29
C ILE A 145 6.96 12.59 -12.29
N GLY A 146 6.39 12.23 -13.44
CA GLY A 146 5.94 13.16 -14.47
C GLY A 146 4.58 13.81 -14.18
N ARG A 147 3.83 13.33 -13.18
CA ARG A 147 2.48 13.85 -12.86
C ARG A 147 2.42 15.36 -12.62
N PRO A 148 3.33 15.98 -11.84
CA PRO A 148 3.28 17.42 -11.59
C PRO A 148 3.45 18.29 -12.84
N PHE A 149 4.07 17.73 -13.89
CA PHE A 149 4.40 18.44 -15.13
C PHE A 149 3.37 18.19 -16.25
N GLU A 150 2.45 17.23 -16.09
CA GLU A 150 1.47 16.83 -17.11
C GLU A 150 0.55 17.99 -17.54
N LYS A 151 0.21 18.91 -16.63
CA LYS A 151 -0.60 20.10 -16.98
C LYS A 151 0.20 21.22 -17.67
N GLN A 152 1.53 21.13 -17.63
CA GLN A 152 2.44 22.15 -18.15
C GLN A 152 2.93 21.81 -19.57
N VAL A 153 2.85 20.55 -19.96
CA VAL A 153 3.38 20.01 -21.21
C VAL A 153 2.31 19.15 -21.87
N GLU A 154 2.19 19.19 -23.20
CA GLU A 154 1.26 18.35 -23.97
C GLU A 154 1.82 16.91 -24.14
N LYS A 155 2.20 16.28 -23.03
CA LYS A 155 2.70 14.89 -22.95
C LYS A 155 2.08 14.19 -21.74
N SER A 156 1.80 12.90 -21.86
CA SER A 156 1.32 12.11 -20.71
C SER A 156 2.39 11.97 -19.64
N HIS A 157 1.98 11.88 -18.38
CA HIS A 157 2.90 11.67 -17.25
C HIS A 157 3.75 10.40 -17.40
N SER A 158 3.26 9.34 -18.05
CA SER A 158 4.02 8.11 -18.30
C SER A 158 5.21 8.35 -19.23
N VAL A 159 5.01 9.13 -20.30
CA VAL A 159 6.09 9.53 -21.22
C VAL A 159 7.09 10.44 -20.50
N LEU A 160 6.61 11.45 -19.77
CA LEU A 160 7.46 12.36 -19.00
C LEU A 160 8.27 11.62 -17.94
N SER A 161 7.65 10.69 -17.21
CA SER A 161 8.32 9.88 -16.19
C SER A 161 9.43 9.02 -16.79
N GLY A 162 9.19 8.41 -17.96
CA GLY A 162 10.21 7.67 -18.69
C GLY A 162 11.40 8.56 -19.11
N GLU A 163 11.12 9.75 -19.65
CA GLU A 163 12.17 10.71 -20.06
C GLU A 163 13.02 11.17 -18.86
N MET A 164 12.38 11.51 -17.73
CA MET A 164 13.04 11.95 -16.51
C MET A 164 13.88 10.84 -15.84
N SER A 165 13.47 9.58 -16.01
CA SER A 165 14.16 8.43 -15.42
C SER A 165 15.53 8.15 -16.04
N VAL A 166 15.77 8.53 -17.30
CA VAL A 166 16.98 8.16 -18.05
C VAL A 166 18.25 8.64 -17.34
N GLU A 167 18.30 9.92 -16.95
CA GLU A 167 19.52 10.53 -16.41
C GLU A 167 19.88 9.93 -15.05
N ILE A 168 18.91 9.82 -14.15
CA ILE A 168 19.13 9.24 -12.83
C ILE A 168 19.55 7.77 -12.91
N LEU A 169 18.94 6.96 -13.78
CA LEU A 169 19.30 5.55 -13.92
C LEU A 169 20.71 5.37 -14.49
N ARG A 170 21.11 6.20 -15.47
CA ARG A 170 22.48 6.21 -15.98
C ARG A 170 23.49 6.56 -14.88
N ASN A 171 23.20 7.58 -14.08
CA ASN A 171 24.06 8.00 -12.97
C ASN A 171 24.20 6.92 -11.89
N LEU A 172 23.18 6.07 -11.72
CA LEU A 172 23.18 4.92 -10.81
C LEU A 172 23.76 3.64 -11.44
N GLY A 173 24.32 3.72 -12.65
CA GLY A 173 25.00 2.59 -13.29
C GLY A 173 24.07 1.50 -13.79
N TYR A 174 22.85 1.83 -14.20
CA TYR A 174 22.00 0.92 -14.96
C TYR A 174 22.53 0.78 -16.40
N TYR A 175 22.45 -0.43 -16.95
CA TYR A 175 22.77 -0.66 -18.36
C TYR A 175 21.67 -0.08 -19.26
N ASP A 176 22.00 0.30 -20.50
CA ASP A 176 21.01 0.83 -21.46
C ASP A 176 19.82 -0.13 -21.64
N SER A 177 20.05 -1.44 -21.64
CA SER A 177 18.98 -2.45 -21.69
C SER A 177 18.04 -2.46 -20.48
N GLU A 178 18.57 -2.15 -19.29
CA GLU A 178 17.76 -2.03 -18.07
C GLU A 178 16.97 -0.73 -18.09
N ILE A 179 17.60 0.37 -18.52
CA ILE A 179 16.94 1.68 -18.68
C ILE A 179 15.78 1.56 -19.66
N ASP A 180 15.99 0.93 -20.82
CA ASP A 180 14.94 0.69 -21.80
C ASP A 180 13.79 -0.14 -21.19
N SER A 181 14.12 -1.16 -20.40
CA SER A 181 13.13 -1.99 -19.72
C SER A 181 12.31 -1.20 -18.69
N VAL A 182 12.95 -0.32 -17.92
CA VAL A 182 12.29 0.58 -16.96
C VAL A 182 11.35 1.54 -17.71
N ILE A 183 11.83 2.18 -18.76
CA ILE A 183 11.04 3.13 -19.56
C ILE A 183 9.83 2.43 -20.16
N GLN A 184 9.98 1.22 -20.69
CA GLN A 184 8.85 0.49 -21.26
C GLN A 184 7.83 0.08 -20.19
N ALA A 185 8.28 -0.39 -19.02
CA ALA A 185 7.39 -0.67 -17.90
C ALA A 185 6.60 0.59 -17.48
N ILE A 186 7.27 1.73 -17.34
CA ILE A 186 6.63 3.01 -17.01
C ILE A 186 5.66 3.47 -18.11
N ARG A 187 5.98 3.28 -19.39
CA ARG A 187 5.09 3.72 -20.48
C ARG A 187 3.83 2.87 -20.61
N THR A 188 3.89 1.61 -20.22
CA THR A 188 2.83 0.62 -20.44
C THR A 188 1.97 0.32 -19.20
N HIS A 189 2.29 0.90 -18.03
CA HIS A 189 1.54 0.60 -16.80
C HIS A 189 0.06 1.02 -16.85
N ARG A 190 -0.30 1.99 -17.71
CA ARG A 190 -1.68 2.43 -17.94
C ARG A 190 -2.26 1.86 -19.23
N PHE A 191 -3.29 1.04 -19.05
CA PHE A 191 -4.13 0.54 -20.14
C PHE A 191 -4.80 1.65 -20.98
N SER A 192 -4.94 2.87 -20.44
CA SER A 192 -5.62 3.98 -21.14
C SER A 192 -4.92 4.43 -22.43
N GLU A 193 -3.67 4.05 -22.66
CA GLU A 193 -2.94 4.35 -23.90
C GLU A 193 -2.99 3.20 -24.92
N GLY A 194 -3.68 2.08 -24.61
CA GLY A 194 -3.79 0.92 -25.50
C GLY A 194 -2.49 0.15 -25.70
N LEU A 195 -1.49 0.39 -24.85
CA LEU A 195 -0.21 -0.29 -24.86
C LEU A 195 -0.20 -1.39 -23.79
N GLU A 196 0.21 -2.59 -24.18
CA GLU A 196 0.39 -3.72 -23.26
C GLU A 196 1.83 -3.77 -22.75
N PRO A 197 2.05 -4.18 -21.49
CA PRO A 197 3.37 -4.46 -20.96
C PRO A 197 4.16 -5.43 -21.84
N VAL A 198 5.43 -5.10 -22.08
CA VAL A 198 6.31 -5.88 -22.96
C VAL A 198 7.18 -6.87 -22.16
N ASN A 199 7.30 -6.66 -20.85
CA ASN A 199 8.09 -7.46 -19.93
C ASN A 199 7.32 -7.73 -18.63
N VAL A 200 7.79 -8.74 -17.89
CA VAL A 200 7.17 -9.19 -16.63
C VAL A 200 7.23 -8.07 -15.57
N GLU A 201 8.28 -7.24 -15.58
CA GLU A 201 8.37 -6.07 -14.71
C GLU A 201 7.23 -5.08 -14.96
N GLY A 202 6.89 -4.83 -16.22
CA GLY A 202 5.77 -3.98 -16.61
C GLY A 202 4.41 -4.58 -16.24
N GLU A 203 4.25 -5.89 -16.36
CA GLU A 203 3.03 -6.61 -15.92
C GLU A 203 2.83 -6.46 -14.41
N ILE A 204 3.88 -6.69 -13.62
CA ILE A 204 3.85 -6.56 -12.16
C ILE A 204 3.60 -5.11 -11.74
N LEU A 205 4.29 -4.13 -12.36
CA LEU A 205 4.06 -2.71 -12.09
C LEU A 205 2.61 -2.31 -12.38
N SER A 206 2.11 -2.74 -13.55
CA SER A 206 0.75 -2.51 -14.00
C SER A 206 -0.28 -3.09 -13.02
N ASP A 207 -0.06 -4.31 -12.51
CA ASP A 207 -0.92 -4.93 -11.51
C ASP A 207 -0.83 -4.19 -10.17
N ALA A 208 0.37 -3.83 -9.72
CA ALA A 208 0.59 -3.17 -8.43
C ALA A 208 -0.10 -1.80 -8.36
N ASP A 209 -0.01 -0.99 -9.42
CA ASP A 209 -0.71 0.29 -9.54
C ASP A 209 -2.24 0.12 -9.46
N LYS A 210 -2.78 -0.85 -10.22
CA LYS A 210 -4.23 -1.13 -10.20
C LYS A 210 -4.68 -1.63 -8.84
N LEU A 211 -3.91 -2.49 -8.19
CA LEU A 211 -4.21 -3.00 -6.85
C LEU A 211 -4.30 -1.85 -5.84
N ASP A 212 -3.42 -0.83 -5.92
CA ASP A 212 -3.48 0.34 -5.03
C ASP A 212 -4.70 1.25 -5.28
N ALA A 213 -5.32 1.14 -6.46
CA ALA A 213 -6.61 1.78 -6.76
C ALA A 213 -7.83 0.96 -6.31
N MET A 214 -7.62 -0.22 -5.72
CA MET A 214 -8.68 -1.14 -5.29
C MET A 214 -8.69 -1.36 -3.77
N GLY A 215 -9.72 -2.06 -3.29
CA GLY A 215 -9.87 -2.38 -1.87
C GLY A 215 -10.10 -1.15 -1.01
N ALA A 216 -9.82 -1.27 0.29
CA ALA A 216 -10.06 -0.19 1.25
C ALA A 216 -9.27 1.10 0.92
N ILE A 217 -8.02 0.96 0.48
CA ILE A 217 -7.19 2.10 0.05
C ILE A 217 -7.79 2.74 -1.20
N GLY A 218 -8.19 1.93 -2.19
CA GLY A 218 -8.85 2.42 -3.40
C GLY A 218 -10.12 3.21 -3.11
N VAL A 219 -10.99 2.71 -2.21
CA VAL A 219 -12.19 3.42 -1.76
C VAL A 219 -11.82 4.77 -1.16
N PHE A 220 -10.88 4.80 -0.21
CA PHE A 220 -10.44 6.05 0.43
C PHE A 220 -9.92 7.07 -0.58
N ARG A 221 -9.01 6.65 -1.47
CA ARG A 221 -8.42 7.51 -2.51
C ARG A 221 -9.47 8.05 -3.47
N ALA A 222 -10.41 7.21 -3.91
CA ALA A 222 -11.45 7.62 -4.84
C ALA A 222 -12.43 8.64 -4.23
N ILE A 223 -12.79 8.48 -2.94
CA ILE A 223 -13.60 9.44 -2.22
C ILE A 223 -12.84 10.77 -2.02
N ALA A 224 -11.56 10.70 -1.63
CA ALA A 224 -10.73 11.88 -1.47
C ALA A 224 -10.64 12.66 -2.80
N GLN A 225 -10.39 11.97 -3.92
CA GLN A 225 -10.34 12.59 -5.24
C GLN A 225 -11.69 13.20 -5.65
N ALA A 226 -12.79 12.47 -5.50
CA ALA A 226 -14.13 12.98 -5.82
C ALA A 226 -14.49 14.21 -4.99
N SER A 227 -13.95 14.32 -3.77
CA SER A 227 -14.13 15.49 -2.89
C SER A 227 -13.32 16.69 -3.39
N VAL A 228 -12.05 16.49 -3.77
CA VAL A 228 -11.20 17.53 -4.39
C VAL A 228 -11.81 18.04 -5.70
N ASP A 229 -12.39 17.13 -6.50
CA ASP A 229 -13.05 17.47 -7.77
C ASP A 229 -14.43 18.13 -7.59
N ASN A 230 -14.92 18.28 -6.36
CA ASN A 230 -16.28 18.74 -6.05
C ASN A 230 -17.41 17.91 -6.71
N ARG A 231 -17.17 16.61 -6.94
CA ARG A 231 -18.16 15.68 -7.50
C ARG A 231 -18.89 14.85 -6.43
N GLY A 232 -18.37 14.82 -5.20
CA GLY A 232 -19.01 14.19 -4.06
C GLY A 232 -19.29 12.68 -4.25
N ILE A 233 -20.38 12.20 -3.64
CA ILE A 233 -20.78 10.79 -3.69
C ILE A 233 -21.10 10.34 -5.12
N GLU A 234 -21.80 11.16 -5.91
CA GLU A 234 -22.14 10.84 -7.30
C GLU A 234 -20.88 10.64 -8.16
N GLY A 235 -19.89 11.53 -8.01
CA GLY A 235 -18.61 11.40 -8.70
C GLY A 235 -17.81 10.17 -8.31
N PHE A 236 -17.88 9.78 -7.03
CA PHE A 236 -17.29 8.53 -6.55
C PHE A 236 -17.99 7.31 -7.18
N LEU A 237 -19.32 7.24 -7.12
CA LEU A 237 -20.08 6.11 -7.67
C LEU A 237 -19.87 5.97 -9.18
N GLN A 238 -19.88 7.08 -9.92
CA GLN A 238 -19.57 7.09 -11.34
C GLN A 238 -18.17 6.51 -11.60
N HIS A 239 -17.15 6.97 -10.86
CA HIS A 239 -15.79 6.47 -11.01
C HIS A 239 -15.65 4.98 -10.65
N ALA A 240 -16.38 4.54 -9.63
CA ALA A 240 -16.38 3.15 -9.20
C ALA A 240 -16.92 2.22 -10.31
N HIS A 241 -18.06 2.57 -10.92
CA HIS A 241 -18.71 1.79 -11.97
C HIS A 241 -18.00 1.84 -13.33
N GLU A 242 -17.53 3.02 -13.72
CA GLU A 242 -16.84 3.19 -15.00
C GLU A 242 -15.46 2.54 -15.01
N LYS A 243 -14.78 2.52 -13.85
CA LYS A 243 -13.38 2.12 -13.76
C LYS A 243 -13.10 1.08 -12.68
N LEU A 244 -13.25 1.43 -11.40
CA LEU A 244 -12.63 0.66 -10.31
C LEU A 244 -13.13 -0.78 -10.22
N LEU A 245 -14.42 -1.01 -10.44
CA LEU A 245 -15.02 -2.35 -10.41
C LEU A 245 -14.53 -3.24 -11.57
N ARG A 246 -13.98 -2.66 -12.64
CA ARG A 246 -13.46 -3.39 -13.81
C ARG A 246 -11.98 -3.75 -13.69
N LEU A 247 -11.26 -3.17 -12.74
CA LEU A 247 -9.80 -3.31 -12.65
C LEU A 247 -9.35 -4.76 -12.37
N ARG A 248 -10.15 -5.57 -11.67
CA ARG A 248 -9.80 -6.98 -11.41
C ARG A 248 -9.60 -7.79 -12.69
N ASP A 249 -10.31 -7.45 -13.76
CA ASP A 249 -10.33 -8.19 -15.02
C ASP A 249 -9.15 -7.77 -15.93
N LEU A 250 -8.33 -6.81 -15.48
CA LEU A 250 -7.20 -6.23 -16.21
C LEU A 250 -5.84 -6.58 -15.58
N MET A 251 -5.82 -7.59 -14.70
CA MET A 251 -4.60 -8.07 -14.05
C MET A 251 -3.86 -9.04 -14.97
N TYR A 252 -2.56 -8.84 -15.12
CA TYR A 252 -1.69 -9.66 -15.97
C TYR A 252 -1.21 -10.92 -15.25
N THR A 253 -0.83 -10.80 -13.97
CA THR A 253 -0.22 -11.88 -13.20
C THR A 253 -1.25 -12.69 -12.42
N GLU A 254 -1.00 -13.98 -12.22
CA GLU A 254 -1.88 -14.84 -11.41
C GLU A 254 -1.99 -14.35 -9.96
N ILE A 255 -0.87 -13.86 -9.39
CA ILE A 255 -0.84 -13.30 -8.03
C ILE A 255 -1.67 -12.01 -7.99
N GLY A 256 -1.50 -11.12 -8.98
CA GLY A 256 -2.28 -9.89 -9.12
C GLY A 256 -3.78 -10.18 -9.20
N GLN A 257 -4.20 -11.18 -9.99
CA GLN A 257 -5.59 -11.61 -10.10
C GLN A 257 -6.16 -12.09 -8.75
N GLN A 258 -5.41 -12.88 -7.99
CA GLN A 258 -5.83 -13.35 -6.66
C GLN A 258 -6.02 -12.19 -5.69
N MET A 259 -5.03 -11.29 -5.61
CA MET A 259 -5.10 -10.11 -4.75
C MET A 259 -6.24 -9.17 -5.16
N ALA A 260 -6.46 -9.00 -6.47
CA ALA A 260 -7.51 -8.15 -7.00
C ALA A 260 -8.90 -8.70 -6.67
N GLN A 261 -9.10 -10.02 -6.67
CA GLN A 261 -10.37 -10.63 -6.30
C GLN A 261 -10.77 -10.33 -4.85
N GLU A 262 -9.80 -10.34 -3.92
CA GLU A 262 -10.04 -9.99 -2.52
C GLU A 262 -10.36 -8.50 -2.36
N ARG A 263 -9.56 -7.63 -3.00
CA ARG A 263 -9.76 -6.17 -2.94
C ARG A 263 -11.04 -5.73 -3.64
N HIS A 264 -11.45 -6.43 -4.70
CA HIS A 264 -12.68 -6.14 -5.42
C HIS A 264 -13.90 -6.31 -4.52
N LYS A 265 -13.97 -7.39 -3.72
CA LYS A 265 -15.10 -7.65 -2.82
C LYS A 265 -15.33 -6.48 -1.85
N VAL A 266 -14.26 -5.92 -1.29
CA VAL A 266 -14.35 -4.76 -0.38
C VAL A 266 -14.96 -3.55 -1.08
N LEU A 267 -14.54 -3.26 -2.32
CA LEU A 267 -15.07 -2.16 -3.10
C LEU A 267 -16.53 -2.38 -3.49
N GLU A 268 -16.87 -3.57 -3.97
CA GLU A 268 -18.22 -3.96 -4.39
C GLU A 268 -19.21 -3.89 -3.21
N GLU A 269 -18.84 -4.43 -2.05
CA GLU A 269 -19.64 -4.35 -0.83
C GLU A 269 -19.87 -2.90 -0.39
N PHE A 270 -18.84 -2.06 -0.44
CA PHE A 270 -18.95 -0.64 -0.10
C PHE A 270 -19.89 0.11 -1.05
N VAL A 271 -19.72 -0.09 -2.37
CA VAL A 271 -20.56 0.56 -3.40
C VAL A 271 -22.02 0.12 -3.23
N ASN A 272 -22.28 -1.18 -3.12
CA ASN A 272 -23.65 -1.71 -2.97
C ASN A 272 -24.33 -1.14 -1.70
N GLN A 273 -23.59 -1.09 -0.59
CA GLN A 273 -24.12 -0.54 0.66
C GLN A 273 -24.40 0.97 0.54
N LEU A 274 -23.49 1.72 -0.09
CA LEU A 274 -23.65 3.16 -0.30
C LEU A 274 -24.86 3.47 -1.20
N GLU A 275 -25.04 2.73 -2.30
CA GLU A 275 -26.19 2.90 -3.19
C GLU A 275 -27.52 2.59 -2.50
N LYS A 276 -27.55 1.57 -1.64
CA LYS A 276 -28.72 1.24 -0.81
C LYS A 276 -29.05 2.34 0.19
N GLU A 277 -28.06 2.89 0.89
CA GLU A 277 -28.25 3.99 1.84
C GLU A 277 -28.72 5.28 1.15
N MET A 278 -28.30 5.49 -0.09
CA MET A 278 -28.75 6.59 -0.95
C MET A 278 -30.12 6.36 -1.59
N GLY A 279 -30.71 5.16 -1.44
CA GLY A 279 -32.00 4.82 -2.04
C GLY A 279 -31.97 4.65 -3.57
N LEU A 280 -30.80 4.35 -4.14
CA LEU A 280 -30.62 4.14 -5.59
C LEU A 280 -30.99 2.72 -6.04
N VAL A 281 -30.96 1.76 -5.12
CA VAL A 281 -31.33 0.36 -5.34
C VAL A 281 -32.26 -0.13 -4.23
N SER A 282 -33.20 -1.01 -4.60
CA SER A 282 -34.30 -1.51 -3.76
C SER A 282 -33.89 -2.68 -2.87
#